data_AF-A0A7V8IZB8-F1
#
_entry.id   AF-A0A7V8IZB8-F1
#
_cell.length_a   1.000
_cell.length_b   1.000
_cell.length_c   1.000
_cell.angle_alpha   90.00
_cell.angle_beta   90.00
_cell.angle_gamma   90.00
#
_symmetry.space_group_name_H-M   'P 1'
#
loop_
_entity.id
_entity.type
_entity.pdbx_description
1 polymer ?
#
loop_
_entity_poly.entity_id
_entity_poly.type
_entity_poly.pdbx_seq_one_letter_code
_entity_poly.pdbx_strand_id
1 'polypeptide(L)' 'MPGFLEAALAEKLTGKEVFRITLTAFLDKHIFDVRRVMKCCTAMLLPTGHTVPFCAYNTLYRDGTVPLPPIAGAR' A
#
# COMPACT_ATOMS: atom_id res chain seq x y z
N MET A 1 -35.27 1.61 -9.38
CA MET A 1 -34.69 2.37 -8.25
C MET A 1 -35.20 2.00 -6.84
N PRO A 2 -36.40 1.43 -6.59
CA PRO A 2 -36.83 1.17 -5.21
C PRO A 2 -35.95 0.12 -4.48
N GLY A 3 -35.52 -0.94 -5.18
CA GLY A 3 -34.71 -2.00 -4.55
C GLY A 3 -33.29 -1.58 -4.12
N PHE A 4 -32.70 -0.54 -4.73
CA PHE A 4 -31.38 -0.06 -4.29
C PHE A 4 -31.45 0.64 -2.94
N LEU A 5 -32.42 1.56 -2.77
CA LEU A 5 -32.61 2.29 -1.52
C LEU A 5 -32.99 1.35 -0.37
N GLU A 6 -33.86 0.37 -0.61
CA GLU A 6 -34.19 -0.65 0.40
C GLU A 6 -32.98 -1.49 0.80
N ALA A 7 -32.17 -1.95 -0.18
CA ALA A 7 -30.95 -2.69 0.10
C ALA A 7 -29.89 -1.82 0.81
N ALA A 8 -29.80 -0.53 0.48
CA ALA A 8 -28.92 0.43 1.13
C ALA A 8 -29.30 0.66 2.59
N LEU A 9 -30.58 0.91 2.86
CA LEU A 9 -31.10 1.11 4.21
C LEU A 9 -31.01 -0.16 5.07
N ALA A 10 -31.06 -1.34 4.45
CA ALA A 10 -30.89 -2.63 5.12
C ALA A 10 -29.42 -3.08 5.26
N GLU A 11 -28.45 -2.25 4.86
CA GLU A 11 -27.01 -2.57 4.85
C GLU A 11 -26.66 -3.85 4.06
N LYS A 12 -27.40 -4.14 2.99
CA LYS A 12 -27.26 -5.34 2.14
C LYS A 12 -26.59 -5.07 0.79
N LEU A 13 -25.96 -3.92 0.61
CA LEU A 13 -25.22 -3.61 -0.63
C LEU A 13 -23.95 -4.46 -0.73
N THR A 14 -23.60 -4.85 -1.96
CA THR A 14 -22.36 -5.55 -2.27
C THR A 14 -21.42 -4.65 -3.06
N GLY A 15 -20.26 -5.18 -3.46
CA GLY A 15 -19.33 -4.45 -4.32
C GLY A 15 -19.87 -4.15 -5.73
N LYS A 16 -20.96 -4.79 -6.17
CA LYS A 16 -21.54 -4.54 -7.50
C LYS A 16 -22.31 -3.22 -7.57
N GLU A 17 -22.87 -2.78 -6.45
CA GLU A 17 -23.70 -1.58 -6.37
C GLU A 17 -22.92 -0.34 -5.91
N VAL A 18 -21.67 -0.51 -5.47
CA VAL A 18 -20.88 0.54 -4.82
C VAL A 18 -19.59 0.81 -5.60
N PHE A 19 -19.43 2.05 -6.03
CA PHE A 19 -18.13 2.56 -6.50
C PHE A 19 -17.31 3.04 -5.29
N ARG A 20 -16.18 2.39 -5.01
CA ARG A 20 -15.35 2.69 -3.82
C ARG A 20 -14.06 3.41 -4.22
N ILE A 21 -13.87 4.61 -3.66
CA ILE A 21 -12.61 5.34 -3.71
C ILE A 21 -11.84 5.09 -2.41
N THR A 22 -10.58 4.69 -2.50
CA THR A 22 -9.70 4.52 -1.34
C THR A 22 -8.59 5.57 -1.39
N LEU A 23 -8.43 6.32 -0.30
CA LEU A 23 -7.34 7.27 -0.12
C LEU A 23 -6.39 6.71 0.93
N THR A 24 -5.20 6.32 0.49
CA THR A 24 -4.16 5.78 1.38
C THR A 24 -3.08 6.84 1.58
N ALA A 25 -2.86 7.26 2.82
CA ALA A 25 -1.77 8.16 3.17
C ALA A 25 -0.44 7.38 3.23
N PHE A 26 0.32 7.46 2.14
CA PHE A 26 1.69 6.94 2.10
C PHE A 26 2.65 7.83 2.92
N LEU A 27 3.82 7.28 3.26
CA LEU A 27 4.83 7.99 4.04
C LEU A 27 5.82 8.65 3.08
N ASP A 28 6.15 9.90 3.36
CA ASP A 28 7.18 10.68 2.68
C ASP A 28 8.37 10.97 3.61
N LYS A 29 9.31 11.79 3.15
CA LYS A 29 10.51 12.19 3.88
C LYS A 29 10.23 12.87 5.24
N HIS A 30 9.14 13.60 5.37
CA HIS A 30 8.82 14.40 6.56
C HIS A 30 8.01 13.63 7.60
N ILE A 31 7.19 12.65 7.17
CA ILE A 31 6.34 11.85 8.05
C ILE A 31 6.77 10.37 8.10
N PHE A 32 8.02 10.07 7.75
CA PHE A 32 8.51 8.71 7.66
C PHE A 32 8.54 8.02 9.03
N ASP A 33 7.80 6.91 9.17
CA ASP A 33 7.76 6.08 10.38
C ASP A 33 8.10 4.64 10.03
N VAL A 34 9.19 4.13 10.62
CA VAL A 34 9.70 2.78 10.40
C VAL A 34 8.69 1.71 10.84
N ARG A 35 8.00 1.90 11.98
CA ARG A 35 7.02 0.92 12.49
C ARG A 35 5.81 0.82 11.55
N ARG A 36 5.40 1.93 10.95
CA ARG A 36 4.32 1.94 9.94
C ARG A 36 4.77 1.32 8.62
N VAL A 37 5.99 1.61 8.16
CA VAL A 37 6.57 0.98 6.96
C VAL A 37 6.59 -0.54 7.05
N MET A 38 6.97 -1.09 8.21
CA MET A 38 7.04 -2.55 8.41
C MET A 38 5.69 -3.26 8.31
N LYS A 39 4.57 -2.53 8.36
CA LYS A 39 3.20 -3.05 8.23
C LYS A 39 2.56 -2.69 6.88
N CYS A 40 3.32 -2.14 5.94
CA CYS A 40 2.78 -1.72 4.65
C CYS A 40 2.36 -2.95 3.83
N CYS A 41 1.17 -2.90 3.21
CA CYS A 41 0.63 -3.96 2.36
C CYS A 41 0.95 -3.76 0.87
N THR A 42 1.57 -2.64 0.50
CA THR A 42 1.96 -2.33 -0.87
C THR A 42 3.48 -2.33 -0.97
N ALA A 43 4.03 -3.15 -1.85
CA ALA A 43 5.47 -3.29 -2.05
C ALA A 43 5.85 -3.24 -3.53
N MET A 44 7.07 -2.77 -3.79
CA MET A 44 7.72 -2.75 -5.08
C MET A 44 8.69 -3.93 -5.15
N LEU A 45 8.62 -4.71 -6.23
CA LEU A 45 9.62 -5.72 -6.54
C LEU A 45 10.70 -5.08 -7.41
N LEU A 46 11.94 -5.11 -6.95
CA LEU A 46 13.09 -4.56 -7.70
C LEU A 46 13.72 -5.65 -8.59
N PRO A 47 14.40 -5.28 -9.69
CA PRO A 47 15.12 -6.23 -10.54
C PRO A 47 16.19 -7.05 -9.80
N THR A 48 16.70 -6.52 -8.69
CA THR A 48 17.66 -7.21 -7.82
C THR A 48 17.03 -8.34 -7.01
N GLY A 49 15.70 -8.49 -7.02
CA GLY A 49 14.96 -9.49 -6.24
C GLY A 49 14.49 -9.00 -4.86
N HIS A 50 14.74 -7.75 -4.51
CA HIS A 50 14.25 -7.16 -3.26
C HIS A 50 12.77 -6.82 -3.34
N THR A 51 12.00 -7.20 -2.32
CA THR A 51 10.64 -6.72 -2.11
C THR A 51 10.65 -5.62 -1.07
N VAL A 52 10.41 -4.38 -1.49
CA VAL A 52 10.56 -3.19 -0.65
C VAL A 52 9.19 -2.52 -0.46
N PRO A 53 8.77 -2.16 0.77
CA PRO A 53 7.55 -1.37 0.99
C PRO A 53 7.52 -0.10 0.12
N PHE A 54 6.37 0.22 -0.48
CA PHE A 54 6.26 1.32 -1.46
C PHE A 54 6.76 2.67 -0.92
N CYS A 55 6.42 3.01 0.32
CA CYS A 55 6.88 4.25 0.95
C CYS A 55 8.41 4.26 1.14
N ALA A 56 8.99 3.13 1.51
CA ALA A 56 10.44 2.99 1.67
C ALA A 56 11.15 3.08 0.32
N TYR A 57 10.60 2.47 -0.73
CA TYR A 57 11.12 2.62 -2.08
C TYR A 57 11.15 4.09 -2.50
N ASN A 58 10.02 4.80 -2.43
CA ASN A 58 9.95 6.20 -2.86
C ASN A 58 10.85 7.14 -2.04
N THR A 59 10.98 6.90 -0.74
CA THR A 59 11.69 7.84 0.15
C THR A 59 13.18 7.52 0.28
N LEU A 60 13.56 6.24 0.24
CA LEU A 60 14.92 5.81 0.58
C LEU A 60 15.71 5.25 -0.62
N TYR A 61 15.07 4.49 -1.51
CA TYR A 61 15.79 3.67 -2.49
C TYR A 61 15.65 4.15 -3.94
N ARG A 62 14.60 4.90 -4.27
CA ARG A 62 14.32 5.37 -5.64
C ARG A 62 15.48 6.20 -6.20
N ASP A 63 15.97 7.15 -5.41
CA ASP A 63 17.07 8.04 -5.80
C ASP A 63 18.43 7.58 -5.22
N GLY A 64 18.48 6.39 -4.60
CA GLY A 64 19.72 5.82 -4.06
C GLY A 64 20.24 6.46 -2.78
N THR A 65 19.39 7.12 -1.98
CA THR A 65 19.78 7.75 -0.70
C THR A 65 20.41 6.74 0.27
N VAL A 66 19.96 5.48 0.24
CA VAL A 66 20.43 4.40 1.11
C VAL A 66 20.71 3.16 0.26
N PRO A 67 21.84 2.45 0.49
CA PRO A 67 22.10 1.19 -0.20
C PRO A 67 21.07 0.12 0.19
N LEU A 68 20.72 -0.75 -0.74
CA LEU A 68 19.85 -1.90 -0.46
C LEU A 68 20.56 -2.86 0.51
N PRO A 69 19.85 -3.39 1.52
CA PRO A 69 20.40 -4.42 2.40
C PRO A 69 20.64 -5.72 1.60
N PRO A 70 21.52 -6.63 2.04
CA PRO A 70 21.65 -7.93 1.41
C PRO A 70 20.35 -8.74 1.50
N ILE A 71 20.04 -9.52 0.46
CA ILE A 71 18.84 -10.39 0.44
C ILE A 71 19.04 -11.53 1.43
N ALA A 72 18.22 -11.55 2.49
CA ALA A 72 18.20 -12.66 3.43
C ALA A 72 17.63 -13.91 2.74
N GLY A 73 18.42 -14.99 2.69
CA GLY A 73 17.97 -16.28 2.19
C GLY A 73 18.19 -16.53 0.70
N ALA A 74 19.13 -15.84 0.05
CA ALA A 74 19.68 -16.29 -1.23
C ALA A 74 20.33 -17.67 -1.02
N ARG A 75 19.56 -18.72 -1.24
CA ARG A 75 20.04 -20.08 -1.53
C ARG A 75 20.06 -20.26 -3.04
#